data_AF-A0A976H0I5-F1
#
_entry.id   AF-A0A976H0I5-F1
#
_cell.length_a   1.000
_cell.length_b   1.000
_cell.length_c   1.000
_cell.angle_alpha   90.00
_cell.angle_beta   90.00
_cell.angle_gamma   90.00
#
_symmetry.space_group_name_H-M   'P 1'
#
loop_
_entity.id
_entity.type
_entity.pdbx_description
1 polymer ?
#
loop_
_entity_poly.entity_id
_entity_poly.type
_entity_poly.pdbx_seq_one_letter_code
_entity_poly.pdbx_strand_id
1 'polypeptide(L)'
;MWIFTLLSIIAAAQFYRTTQQRGYHSLRFALYPIIVGNGLLLFTYAAKWIFSTAVGNQDSPWQKIHGPVIDLLALIALFTLLAKAWKQIQQLPPR
;
A
#
# COMPACT_ATOMS: atom_id res chain seq x y z
N MET A 1 11.45 2.52 2.02
CA MET A 1 10.23 2.07 2.73
C MET A 1 9.22 3.19 3.03
N TRP A 2 9.64 4.42 3.37
CA TRP A 2 8.72 5.56 3.56
C TRP A 2 7.79 5.88 2.37
N ILE A 3 8.16 5.41 1.18
CA ILE A 3 7.36 5.59 -0.04
C ILE A 3 5.95 5.00 0.06
N PHE A 4 5.78 3.88 0.78
CA PHE A 4 4.46 3.27 0.99
C PHE A 4 3.55 4.20 1.79
N THR A 5 4.07 4.75 2.89
CA THR A 5 3.36 5.69 3.76
C THR A 5 3.04 6.99 3.02
N LEU A 6 4.01 7.55 2.30
CA LEU A 6 3.82 8.79 1.54
C LEU A 6 2.75 8.63 0.44
N LEU A 7 2.85 7.58 -0.38
CA LEU A 7 1.86 7.30 -1.43
C LEU A 7 0.46 7.11 -0.83
N SER A 8 0.37 6.49 0.33
CA SER A 8 -0.89 6.23 1.02
C SER A 8 -1.52 7.49 1.61
N ILE A 9 -0.71 8.41 2.14
CA ILE A 9 -1.20 9.72 2.62
C ILE A 9 -1.70 10.56 1.44
N ILE A 10 -0.96 10.58 0.32
CA ILE A 10 -1.38 11.30 -0.89
C ILE A 10 -2.71 10.72 -1.43
N ALA A 11 -2.80 9.40 -1.52
CA ALA A 11 -4.02 8.72 -1.96
C ALA A 11 -5.19 8.97 -1.00
N ALA A 12 -4.96 8.96 0.32
CA ALA A 12 -5.97 9.27 1.33
C ALA A 12 -6.55 10.68 1.15
N ALA A 13 -5.70 11.68 0.93
CA ALA A 13 -6.13 13.05 0.68
C ALA A 13 -6.96 13.17 -0.60
N GLN A 14 -6.52 12.50 -1.69
CA GLN A 14 -7.28 12.50 -2.95
C GLN A 14 -8.63 11.78 -2.80
N PHE A 15 -8.65 10.61 -2.17
CA PHE A 15 -9.86 9.81 -1.97
C PHE A 15 -10.88 10.59 -1.12
N TYR A 16 -10.42 11.23 -0.04
CA TYR A 16 -11.27 12.05 0.81
C TYR A 16 -11.85 13.24 0.06
N ARG A 17 -11.01 13.99 -0.67
CA ARG A 17 -11.47 15.15 -1.44
C ARG A 17 -12.50 14.77 -2.50
N THR A 18 -12.27 13.70 -3.25
CA THR A 18 -13.19 13.26 -4.32
C THR A 18 -14.50 12.70 -3.77
N THR A 19 -14.47 12.02 -2.62
CA THR A 19 -15.69 11.50 -1.99
C THR A 19 -16.54 12.62 -1.39
N GLN A 20 -15.92 13.64 -0.79
CA GLN A 20 -16.63 14.84 -0.34
C GLN A 20 -17.32 15.59 -1.49
N GLN A 21 -16.66 15.72 -2.65
CA GLN A 21 -17.27 16.34 -3.84
C GLN A 21 -18.52 15.58 -4.33
N ARG A 22 -18.68 14.31 -3.95
CA ARG A 22 -19.84 13.47 -4.27
C ARG A 22 -20.86 13.40 -3.14
N GLY A 23 -20.72 14.21 -2.08
CA GLY A 23 -21.64 14.24 -0.94
C GLY A 23 -21.34 13.20 0.15
N TYR A 24 -20.24 12.46 0.05
CA TYR A 24 -19.86 11.46 1.06
C TYR A 24 -18.86 12.05 2.07
N HIS A 25 -19.29 12.22 3.32
CA HIS A 25 -18.47 12.75 4.42
C HIS A 25 -17.99 11.65 5.38
N SER A 26 -17.43 10.55 4.85
CA SER A 26 -16.94 9.45 5.70
C SER A 26 -15.41 9.41 5.74
N LEU A 27 -14.85 9.38 6.95
CA LEU A 27 -13.40 9.22 7.18
C LEU A 27 -12.86 7.89 6.62
N ARG A 28 -13.73 6.89 6.41
CA ARG A 28 -13.37 5.56 5.89
C ARG A 28 -12.64 5.64 4.55
N PHE A 29 -12.99 6.61 3.69
CA PHE A 29 -12.34 6.80 2.40
C PHE A 29 -10.90 7.32 2.50
N ALA A 30 -10.59 8.08 3.56
CA ALA A 30 -9.23 8.52 3.87
C ALA A 30 -8.43 7.43 4.58
N LEU A 31 -9.08 6.64 5.44
CA LEU A 31 -8.41 5.57 6.19
C LEU A 31 -7.98 4.40 5.31
N TYR A 32 -8.75 4.07 4.27
CA TYR A 32 -8.46 2.90 3.43
C TYR A 32 -7.05 2.93 2.83
N PRO A 33 -6.60 4.00 2.11
CA PRO A 33 -5.24 4.03 1.58
C PRO A 33 -4.17 3.91 2.67
N ILE A 34 -4.37 4.55 3.82
CA ILE A 34 -3.43 4.52 4.95
C ILE A 34 -3.30 3.10 5.51
N ILE A 35 -4.41 2.41 5.72
CA ILE A 35 -4.43 1.02 6.22
C ILE A 35 -3.75 0.09 5.22
N VAL A 36 -4.08 0.21 3.93
CA VAL A 36 -3.47 -0.63 2.88
C VAL A 36 -1.96 -0.38 2.79
N GLY A 37 -1.53 0.88 2.80
CA GLY A 37 -0.12 1.25 2.78
C GLY A 37 0.70 0.70 3.94
N ASN A 38 0.21 0.91 5.16
CA ASN A 38 0.89 0.42 6.36
C ASN A 38 0.82 -1.10 6.47
N GLY A 39 -0.30 -1.72 6.05
CA GLY A 39 -0.45 -3.17 5.99
C GLY A 39 0.57 -3.82 5.04
N LEU A 40 0.78 -3.24 3.85
CA LEU A 40 1.81 -3.71 2.92
C LEU A 40 3.22 -3.47 3.45
N LEU A 41 3.47 -2.34 4.11
CA LEU A 41 4.75 -2.07 4.76
C LEU A 41 5.05 -3.13 5.84
N LEU A 42 4.10 -3.43 6.72
CA LEU A 42 4.24 -4.49 7.73
C LEU A 42 4.46 -5.86 7.07
N PHE A 43 3.71 -6.16 6.01
CA PHE A 43 3.89 -7.41 5.26
C PHE A 43 5.29 -7.54 4.66
N THR A 44 5.82 -6.48 4.03
CA THR A 44 7.18 -6.51 3.47
C THR A 44 8.24 -6.72 4.55
N TYR A 45 8.09 -6.07 5.72
CA TYR A 45 8.98 -6.29 6.86
C TYR A 45 8.90 -7.73 7.37
N ALA A 46 7.70 -8.26 7.58
CA ALA A 46 7.50 -9.63 8.04
C ALA A 46 8.07 -10.66 7.05
N ALA A 47 7.79 -10.49 5.75
CA ALA A 47 8.27 -11.39 4.71
C ALA A 47 9.82 -11.37 4.59
N LYS A 48 10.44 -10.19 4.69
CA LYS A 48 11.91 -10.06 4.76
C LYS A 48 12.49 -10.74 5.99
N TRP A 49 11.86 -10.56 7.15
CA TRP A 49 12.31 -11.15 8.42
C TRP A 49 12.17 -12.69 8.44
N ILE A 50 11.06 -13.22 7.95
CA ILE A 50 10.86 -14.68 7.82
C ILE A 50 11.94 -15.26 6.90
N PHE A 51 12.18 -14.62 5.75
CA PHE A 51 13.17 -15.11 4.79
C PHE A 51 14.61 -15.01 5.31
N SER A 52 14.96 -13.92 6.01
CA SER A 52 16.30 -13.80 6.62
C SER A 52 16.54 -14.86 7.69
N THR A 53 15.50 -15.20 8.45
CA THR A 53 15.54 -16.25 9.47
C THR A 53 15.63 -17.64 8.86
N ALA A 54 14.93 -17.89 7.73
CA ALA A 54 14.92 -19.17 7.06
C ALA A 54 16.21 -19.50 6.29
N VAL A 55 16.87 -18.50 5.69
CA VAL A 55 18.04 -18.73 4.83
C VAL A 55 19.35 -18.81 5.60
N GLY A 56 19.42 -18.27 6.83
CA GLY A 56 20.53 -18.46 7.78
C GLY A 56 21.91 -17.95 7.34
N ASN A 57 22.08 -17.50 6.09
CA ASN A 57 23.38 -17.18 5.50
C ASN A 57 23.33 -15.77 4.87
N GLN A 58 23.97 -14.80 5.53
CA GLN A 58 23.85 -13.37 5.22
C GLN A 58 24.55 -12.95 3.90
N ASP A 59 25.48 -13.77 3.41
CA ASP A 59 26.28 -13.46 2.20
C ASP A 59 25.71 -14.04 0.91
N SER A 60 24.56 -14.71 0.98
CA SER A 60 23.90 -15.29 -0.20
C SER A 60 23.42 -14.22 -1.19
N PRO A 61 23.73 -14.34 -2.50
CA PRO A 61 23.16 -13.48 -3.54
C PRO A 61 21.63 -13.43 -3.51
N TRP A 62 20.99 -14.52 -3.05
CA TRP A 62 19.54 -14.61 -2.88
C TRP A 62 19.01 -13.64 -1.83
N GLN A 63 19.74 -13.37 -0.73
CA GLN A 63 19.31 -12.36 0.24
C GLN A 63 19.38 -10.94 -0.34
N LYS A 64 20.38 -10.64 -1.18
CA LYS A 64 20.54 -9.31 -1.79
C LYS A 64 19.41 -8.96 -2.77
N ILE A 65 18.91 -9.94 -3.52
CA ILE A 65 17.86 -9.73 -4.53
C ILE A 65 16.46 -9.84 -3.92
N HIS A 66 16.27 -10.71 -2.93
CA HIS A 66 14.96 -10.98 -2.34
C HIS A 66 14.31 -9.73 -1.71
N GLY A 67 15.08 -8.92 -0.99
CA GLY A 67 14.56 -7.69 -0.36
C GLY A 67 13.93 -6.72 -1.36
N PRO A 68 14.67 -6.29 -2.41
CA PRO A 68 14.13 -5.45 -3.48
C PRO A 68 12.95 -6.08 -4.24
N VAL A 69 12.96 -7.38 -4.48
CA VAL A 69 11.85 -8.07 -5.18
C VAL A 69 10.56 -8.02 -4.36
N ILE A 70 10.63 -8.28 -3.05
CA ILE A 70 9.48 -8.14 -2.15
C ILE A 70 8.95 -6.70 -2.15
N ASP A 71 9.84 -5.71 -2.07
CA ASP A 71 9.44 -4.30 -2.09
C ASP A 71 8.74 -3.94 -3.40
N LEU A 72 9.24 -4.44 -4.54
CA LEU A 72 8.64 -4.20 -5.85
C LEU A 72 7.26 -4.85 -5.97
N LEU A 73 7.12 -6.11 -5.55
CA LEU A 73 5.83 -6.81 -5.56
C LEU A 73 4.80 -6.10 -4.67
N ALA A 74 5.21 -5.67 -3.48
CA ALA A 74 4.35 -4.90 -2.58
C ALA A 74 3.98 -3.53 -3.17
N LEU A 75 4.89 -2.87 -3.89
CA LEU A 75 4.61 -1.61 -4.57
C LEU A 75 3.58 -1.79 -5.69
N ILE A 76 3.72 -2.84 -6.50
CA ILE A 76 2.75 -3.21 -7.54
C ILE A 76 1.38 -3.51 -6.90
N ALA A 77 1.36 -4.24 -5.78
CA ALA A 77 0.14 -4.53 -5.05
C ALA A 77 -0.52 -3.24 -4.52
N LEU A 78 0.26 -2.31 -3.95
CA LEU A 78 -0.23 -1.01 -3.50
C LEU A 78 -0.90 -0.25 -4.64
N PHE A 79 -0.21 -0.08 -5.77
CA PHE A 79 -0.77 0.63 -6.92
C PHE A 79 -2.04 -0.04 -7.45
N THR A 80 -2.07 -1.38 -7.50
CA THR A 80 -3.24 -2.14 -7.96
C THR A 80 -4.45 -1.93 -7.06
N LEU A 81 -4.25 -2.02 -5.73
CA LEU A 81 -5.31 -1.84 -4.74
C LEU A 81 -5.83 -0.40 -4.70
N LEU A 82 -4.94 0.59 -4.80
CA LEU A 82 -5.31 2.00 -4.87
C LEU A 82 -6.03 2.30 -6.18
N ALA A 83 -5.56 1.82 -7.33
CA ALA A 83 -6.22 2.02 -8.62
C ALA A 83 -7.62 1.41 -8.65
N LYS A 84 -7.79 0.22 -8.07
CA LYS A 84 -9.11 -0.43 -7.96
C LYS A 84 -10.07 0.39 -7.07
N ALA A 85 -9.61 0.81 -5.89
CA ALA A 85 -10.42 1.61 -4.98
C ALA A 85 -10.75 2.99 -5.57
N TRP A 86 -9.82 3.59 -6.31
CA TRP A 86 -10.03 4.85 -7.01
C TRP A 86 -11.13 4.74 -8.08
N LYS A 87 -11.08 3.69 -8.91
CA LYS A 87 -12.15 3.42 -9.90
C LYS A 87 -13.51 3.29 -9.22
N GLN A 88 -13.58 2.62 -8.06
CA GLN A 88 -14.81 2.49 -7.29
C GLN A 88 -15.32 3.85 -6.78
N ILE A 89 -14.43 4.69 -6.25
CA ILE A 89 -14.78 6.06 -5.82
C ILE A 89 -15.31 6.90 -6.98
N GLN A 90 -14.68 6.80 -8.15
CA GLN A 90 -15.12 7.51 -9.36
C GLN A 90 -16.46 7.01 -9.91
N GLN A 91 -16.91 5.82 -9.53
CA GLN A 91 -18.20 5.26 -9.93
C GLN A 91 -19.30 5.48 -8.87
N LEU A 92 -18.97 6.05 -7.70
CA LEU A 92 -19.97 6.33 -6.67
C LEU A 92 -21.03 7.31 -7.20
N PRO A 93 -22.34 6.99 -7.13
CA PRO A 93 -23.37 7.94 -7.52
C PRO A 93 -23.29 9.17 -6.60
N PRO A 94 -23.51 10.39 -7.13
CA PRO A 94 -23.61 11.59 -6.30
C PRO A 94 -24.74 11.41 -5.29
N ARG A 95 -24.48 11.79 -4.04
CA ARG A 95 -25.47 11.85 -2.96
C ARG A 95 -25.90 13.28 -2.70
#